data_AF-A0A9D1DWX0-F1
#
_entry.id   AF-A0A9D1DWX0-F1
#
_cell.length_a   1.000
_cell.length_b   1.000
_cell.length_c   1.000
_cell.angle_alpha   90.00
_cell.angle_beta   90.00
_cell.angle_gamma   90.00
#
_symmetry.space_group_name_H-M   'P 1'
#
loop_
_entity.id
_entity.type
_entity.pdbx_description
1 polymer ?
#
loop_
_entity_poly.entity_id
_entity_poly.type
_entity_poly.pdbx_seq_one_letter_code
_entity_poly.pdbx_strand_id
1 'polypeptide(L)'
;MRWFITLVRTFKSKVKGALFAKPKRTRMGGDGEGDYEDEVVELSASEVKEERRRDGFRLRDWKKSLRAFRAMPDGDHKYREGYRLALQWLVWKKVPVEPSDTPLAVLEKAKKLLPEDDWAAVTDWYNYIRYGDPESFPRESLPVLEKALGFMEKGKANG
;
A
#
# COMPACT_ATOMS: atom_id res chain seq x y z
N MET A 1 -8.40 8.22 -22.73
CA MET A 1 -9.28 7.64 -21.70
C MET A 1 -8.73 8.06 -20.34
N ARG A 2 -9.41 9.00 -19.67
CA ARG A 2 -9.00 9.59 -18.38
C ARG A 2 -9.67 8.78 -17.27
N TRP A 3 -8.88 8.13 -16.42
CA TRP A 3 -9.35 7.38 -15.27
C TRP A 3 -9.38 8.29 -14.04
N PHE A 4 -10.58 8.49 -13.49
CA PHE A 4 -10.80 9.07 -12.17
C PHE A 4 -10.53 7.97 -11.12
N ILE A 5 -9.72 8.29 -10.11
CA ILE A 5 -9.52 7.45 -8.92
C ILE A 5 -10.21 8.19 -7.78
N THR A 6 -11.39 7.73 -7.37
CA THR A 6 -12.04 8.19 -6.15
C THR A 6 -11.50 7.35 -5.00
N LEU A 7 -10.70 7.96 -4.12
CA LEU A 7 -10.24 7.32 -2.89
C LEU A 7 -10.97 7.97 -1.71
N VAL A 8 -12.01 7.30 -1.22
CA VAL A 8 -12.72 7.72 0.00
C VAL A 8 -11.80 7.49 1.19
N ARG A 9 -11.49 8.56 1.94
CA ARG A 9 -10.75 8.48 3.19
C ARG A 9 -11.43 9.34 4.25
N THR A 10 -12.10 8.69 5.19
CA THR A 10 -12.71 9.33 6.36
C THR A 10 -11.62 9.84 7.31
N PHE A 11 -11.43 11.16 7.35
CA PHE A 11 -10.52 11.81 8.29
C PHE A 11 -11.31 12.46 9.43
N LYS A 12 -11.27 11.85 10.62
CA LYS A 12 -11.71 12.52 11.87
C LYS A 12 -10.67 13.58 12.23
N SER A 13 -10.96 14.83 11.88
CA SER A 13 -10.17 16.00 12.28
C SER A 13 -10.96 16.86 13.26
N LYS A 14 -10.42 17.01 14.47
CA LYS A 14 -10.93 17.86 15.55
C LYS A 14 -10.39 19.27 15.31
N VAL A 15 -11.17 20.12 14.66
CA VAL A 15 -10.80 21.51 14.36
C VAL A 15 -10.95 22.39 15.60
N LYS A 16 -9.88 23.12 15.97
CA LYS A 16 -9.99 24.36 16.75
C LYS A 16 -9.52 25.52 15.89
N GLY A 17 -10.50 26.34 15.46
CA GLY A 17 -10.44 27.77 15.13
C GLY A 17 -9.48 28.22 14.03
N ALA A 18 -9.76 29.21 13.21
CA ALA A 18 -10.95 29.97 12.86
C ALA A 18 -10.53 30.77 11.61
N LEU A 19 -11.44 30.92 10.66
CA LEU A 19 -11.70 32.15 9.88
C LEU A 19 -12.37 31.80 8.56
N PHE A 20 -13.43 32.56 8.27
CA PHE A 20 -14.17 32.71 7.03
C PHE A 20 -15.50 31.94 6.86
N ALA A 21 -16.54 32.77 6.88
CA ALA A 21 -17.85 32.68 6.22
C ALA A 21 -18.90 31.67 6.75
N LYS A 22 -19.90 32.22 7.43
CA LYS A 22 -21.20 31.58 7.71
C LYS A 22 -22.04 31.51 6.43
N PRO A 23 -22.78 30.40 6.21
CA PRO A 23 -24.13 30.48 5.67
C PRO A 23 -25.18 29.98 6.66
N LYS A 24 -26.43 30.40 6.40
CA LYS A 24 -27.61 30.36 7.26
C LYS A 24 -27.98 28.96 7.75
N ARG A 25 -28.27 28.85 9.05
CA ARG A 25 -29.04 27.75 9.65
C ARG A 25 -30.50 27.84 9.19
N THR A 26 -30.98 26.79 8.53
CA THR A 26 -32.39 26.38 8.62
C THR A 26 -32.44 25.23 9.61
N ARG A 27 -33.17 25.38 10.71
CA ARG A 27 -33.50 24.27 11.64
C ARG A 27 -34.72 23.54 11.07
N MET A 28 -34.58 22.27 10.76
CA MET A 28 -35.66 21.29 10.94
C MET A 28 -35.06 20.07 11.63
N GLY A 29 -35.79 19.58 12.64
CA GLY A 29 -35.44 18.37 13.38
C GLY A 29 -35.76 17.11 12.58
N GLY A 30 -35.15 16.00 12.99
CA GLY A 30 -35.33 14.69 12.38
C GLY A 30 -34.18 13.76 12.74
N ASP A 31 -34.24 13.20 13.93
CA ASP A 31 -34.19 11.74 14.18
C ASP A 31 -33.22 10.93 13.30
N GLY A 32 -31.97 10.82 13.74
CA GLY A 32 -31.14 9.62 13.61
C GLY A 32 -30.98 8.97 12.24
N GLU A 33 -30.29 9.61 11.30
CA GLU A 33 -29.56 8.91 10.24
C GLU A 33 -28.37 9.78 9.83
N GLY A 34 -27.15 9.27 10.05
CA GLY A 34 -25.94 10.03 9.75
C GLY A 34 -25.66 10.00 8.27
N ASP A 35 -26.15 11.00 7.53
CA ASP A 35 -25.83 11.18 6.11
C ASP A 35 -24.31 11.34 5.94
N TYR A 36 -23.69 10.34 5.32
CA TYR A 36 -22.30 10.45 4.86
C TYR A 36 -22.30 11.28 3.58
N GLU A 37 -22.01 12.57 3.71
CA GLU A 37 -21.73 13.42 2.56
C GLU A 37 -20.32 13.11 2.04
N ASP A 38 -20.23 12.59 0.80
CA ASP A 38 -18.96 12.35 0.10
C ASP A 38 -18.46 13.67 -0.49
N GLU A 39 -17.56 14.35 0.21
CA GLU A 39 -16.91 15.56 -0.31
C GLU A 39 -15.89 15.17 -1.38
N VAL A 40 -16.28 15.34 -2.65
CA VAL A 40 -15.35 15.24 -3.79
C VAL A 40 -14.46 16.48 -3.81
N VAL A 41 -13.29 16.39 -3.19
CA VAL A 41 -12.26 17.44 -3.24
C VAL A 41 -11.49 17.32 -4.57
N GLU A 42 -11.65 18.32 -5.44
CA GLU A 42 -10.83 18.44 -6.64
C GLU A 42 -9.41 18.87 -6.27
N LEU A 43 -8.46 17.93 -6.33
CA LEU A 43 -7.04 18.23 -6.17
C LEU A 43 -6.51 18.97 -7.39
N SER A 44 -5.76 20.04 -7.16
CA SER A 44 -5.09 20.75 -8.25
C SER A 44 -4.03 19.85 -8.91
N ALA A 45 -3.79 20.05 -10.21
CA ALA A 45 -2.74 19.33 -10.93
C ALA A 45 -1.34 19.52 -10.30
N SER A 46 -1.10 20.64 -9.63
CA SER A 46 0.11 20.92 -8.85
C SER A 46 0.21 20.08 -7.59
N GLU A 47 -0.87 19.91 -6.83
CA GLU A 47 -0.89 19.06 -5.63
C GLU A 47 -0.69 17.59 -5.98
N VAL A 48 -1.38 17.10 -7.01
CA VAL A 48 -1.18 15.75 -7.55
C VAL A 48 0.27 15.55 -8.03
N LYS A 49 0.89 16.58 -8.60
CA LYS A 49 2.28 16.52 -9.10
C LYS A 49 3.31 16.62 -7.97
N GLU A 50 3.05 17.40 -6.93
CA GLU A 50 3.90 17.46 -5.73
C GLU A 50 3.86 16.15 -4.94
N GLU A 51 2.69 15.54 -4.80
CA GLU A 51 2.51 14.25 -4.15
C GLU A 51 3.28 13.16 -4.90
N ARG A 52 3.13 13.11 -6.24
CA ARG A 52 3.94 12.24 -7.11
C ARG A 52 5.45 12.49 -7.03
N ARG A 53 5.91 13.72 -6.76
CA ARG A 53 7.34 14.03 -6.55
C ARG A 53 7.84 13.62 -5.17
N ARG A 54 7.01 13.72 -4.13
CA ARG A 54 7.35 13.22 -2.78
C ARG A 54 7.43 11.70 -2.75
N ASP A 55 6.59 11.02 -3.53
CA ASP A 55 6.54 9.55 -3.64
C ASP A 55 7.54 8.96 -4.63
N GLY A 56 8.55 9.72 -5.04
CA GLY A 56 9.65 9.19 -5.82
C GLY A 56 10.37 8.07 -5.05
N PHE A 57 10.29 6.84 -5.55
CA PHE A 57 11.01 5.70 -4.93
C PHE A 57 12.49 6.05 -4.81
N ARG A 58 13.00 5.99 -3.58
CA ARG A 58 14.42 6.17 -3.26
C ARG A 58 14.96 4.86 -2.74
N LEU A 59 15.91 4.28 -3.48
CA LEU A 59 16.54 3.00 -3.09
C LEU A 59 17.15 3.05 -1.68
N ARG A 60 17.68 4.21 -1.27
CA ARG A 60 18.19 4.43 0.10
C ARG A 60 17.09 4.27 1.15
N ASP A 61 15.91 4.84 0.89
CA ASP A 61 14.78 4.79 1.82
C ASP A 61 14.18 3.38 1.86
N TRP A 62 14.07 2.71 0.70
CA TRP A 62 13.68 1.30 0.64
C TRP A 62 14.63 0.40 1.45
N LYS A 63 15.96 0.59 1.31
CA LYS A 63 16.96 -0.15 2.11
C LYS A 63 16.85 0.16 3.61
N LYS A 64 16.53 1.39 3.99
CA LYS A 64 16.28 1.76 5.39
C LYS A 64 15.05 1.01 5.92
N SER A 65 13.96 0.96 5.15
CA SER A 65 12.76 0.22 5.53
C SER A 65 13.01 -1.28 5.57
N LEU A 66 13.83 -1.84 4.68
CA LEU A 66 14.24 -3.25 4.72
C LEU A 66 15.01 -3.59 6.01
N ARG A 67 15.88 -2.69 6.48
CA ARG A 67 16.56 -2.85 7.78
C ARG A 67 15.57 -2.79 8.94
N ALA A 68 14.60 -1.89 8.89
CA ALA A 68 13.55 -1.81 9.90
C ALA A 68 12.70 -3.09 9.93
N PHE A 69 12.30 -3.61 8.76
CA PHE A 69 11.61 -4.89 8.61
C PHE A 69 12.36 -6.04 9.27
N ARG A 70 13.68 -6.15 9.05
CA ARG A 70 14.51 -7.21 9.66
C ARG A 70 14.53 -7.16 11.19
N ALA A 71 14.36 -5.98 11.78
CA ALA A 71 14.30 -5.80 13.23
C ALA A 71 12.89 -6.01 13.82
N MET A 72 11.86 -6.22 12.99
CA MET A 72 10.50 -6.45 13.47
C MET A 72 10.36 -7.84 14.12
N PRO A 73 9.51 -7.97 15.16
CA PRO A 73 9.11 -9.26 15.71
C PRO A 73 8.41 -10.11 14.64
N ASP A 74 8.63 -11.42 14.69
CA ASP A 74 7.98 -12.37 13.78
C ASP A 74 6.47 -12.43 14.01
N GLY A 75 5.71 -12.49 12.91
CA GLY A 75 4.25 -12.55 12.92
C GLY A 75 3.64 -11.99 11.63
N ASP A 76 2.31 -12.05 11.55
CA ASP A 76 1.52 -11.66 10.38
C ASP A 76 1.86 -10.25 9.89
N HIS A 77 2.00 -9.32 10.84
CA HIS A 77 2.30 -7.92 10.52
C HIS A 77 3.68 -7.77 9.85
N LYS A 78 4.69 -8.53 10.31
CA LYS A 78 6.01 -8.55 9.67
C LYS A 78 5.90 -9.08 8.24
N TYR A 79 5.16 -10.17 8.03
CA TYR A 79 4.96 -10.73 6.70
C TYR A 79 4.30 -9.73 5.74
N ARG A 80 3.22 -9.08 6.19
CA ARG A 80 2.51 -8.06 5.40
C ARG A 80 3.42 -6.87 5.06
N GLU A 81 4.24 -6.44 6.01
CA GLU A 81 5.19 -5.35 5.79
C GLU A 81 6.30 -5.74 4.79
N GLY A 82 6.82 -6.97 4.88
CA GLY A 82 7.80 -7.46 3.91
C GLY A 82 7.21 -7.59 2.50
N TYR A 83 5.97 -8.07 2.38
CA TYR A 83 5.26 -8.11 1.09
C TYR A 83 5.05 -6.70 0.53
N ARG A 84 4.68 -5.73 1.37
CA ARG A 84 4.58 -4.31 0.99
C ARG A 84 5.90 -3.77 0.43
N LEU A 85 7.03 -4.10 1.05
CA LEU A 85 8.36 -3.72 0.55
C LEU A 85 8.69 -4.35 -0.81
N ALA A 86 8.26 -5.59 -1.04
CA ALA A 86 8.40 -6.25 -2.33
C ALA A 86 7.57 -5.53 -3.43
N LEU A 87 6.33 -5.16 -3.14
CA LEU A 87 5.49 -4.37 -4.06
C LEU A 87 6.14 -3.02 -4.41
N GLN A 88 6.69 -2.32 -3.42
CA GLN A 88 7.40 -1.06 -3.67
C GLN A 88 8.60 -1.24 -4.62
N TRP A 89 9.34 -2.34 -4.47
CA TRP A 89 10.46 -2.65 -5.36
C TRP A 89 9.99 -2.99 -6.79
N LEU A 90 8.87 -3.72 -6.94
CA LEU A 90 8.28 -4.01 -8.24
C LEU A 90 7.85 -2.74 -8.99
N VAL A 91 7.17 -1.83 -8.28
CA VAL A 91 6.80 -0.51 -8.83
C VAL A 91 8.05 0.27 -9.26
N TRP A 92 9.12 0.23 -8.47
CA TRP A 92 10.39 0.85 -8.84
C TRP A 92 11.00 0.25 -10.12
N LYS A 93 10.91 -1.08 -10.27
CA LYS A 93 11.31 -1.81 -11.49
C LYS A 93 10.34 -1.66 -12.65
N LYS A 94 9.39 -0.72 -12.57
CA LYS A 94 8.41 -0.39 -13.61
C LYS A 94 7.44 -1.54 -13.94
N VAL A 95 7.22 -2.44 -12.99
CA VAL A 95 6.09 -3.39 -13.08
C VAL A 95 4.80 -2.61 -12.84
N PRO A 96 3.79 -2.72 -13.72
CA PRO A 96 2.55 -1.96 -13.63
C PRO A 96 1.62 -2.55 -12.56
N VAL A 97 2.00 -2.41 -11.30
CA VAL A 97 1.18 -2.82 -10.14
C VAL A 97 0.17 -1.72 -9.82
N GLU A 98 -1.10 -2.09 -9.77
CA GLU A 98 -2.23 -1.21 -9.48
C GLU A 98 -2.84 -1.54 -8.09
N PRO A 99 -3.45 -0.57 -7.39
CA PRO A 99 -4.09 -0.83 -6.10
C PRO A 99 -5.24 -1.86 -6.16
N SER A 100 -5.87 -2.00 -7.33
CA SER A 100 -6.92 -2.98 -7.61
C SER A 100 -6.39 -4.37 -7.97
N ASP A 101 -5.06 -4.52 -8.15
CA ASP A 101 -4.50 -5.81 -8.46
C ASP A 101 -4.67 -6.78 -7.29
N THR A 102 -5.11 -7.99 -7.63
CA THR A 102 -5.05 -9.12 -6.70
C THR A 102 -3.59 -9.59 -6.55
N PRO A 103 -3.24 -10.27 -5.45
CA PRO A 103 -1.89 -10.85 -5.30
C PRO A 103 -1.51 -11.78 -6.47
N LEU A 104 -2.48 -12.51 -7.03
CA LEU A 104 -2.30 -13.32 -8.24
C LEU A 104 -1.98 -12.46 -9.49
N ALA A 105 -2.68 -11.34 -9.68
CA ALA A 105 -2.37 -10.42 -10.78
C ALA A 105 -0.96 -9.83 -10.64
N VAL A 106 -0.52 -9.52 -9.42
CA VAL A 106 0.85 -9.08 -9.15
C VAL A 106 1.86 -10.18 -9.47
N LEU A 107 1.58 -11.42 -9.08
CA LEU A 107 2.42 -12.58 -9.40
C LEU A 107 2.65 -12.68 -10.92
N GLU A 108 1.59 -12.69 -11.72
CA GLU A 108 1.67 -12.74 -13.19
C GLU A 108 2.50 -11.60 -13.78
N LYS A 109 2.30 -10.37 -13.27
CA LYS A 109 3.05 -9.19 -13.75
C LYS A 109 4.54 -9.26 -13.39
N ALA A 110 4.90 -9.93 -12.30
CA ALA A 110 6.27 -10.00 -11.79
C ALA A 110 7.11 -11.17 -12.35
N LYS A 111 6.50 -12.15 -13.03
CA LYS A 111 7.18 -13.37 -13.55
C LYS A 111 8.43 -13.12 -14.38
N LYS A 112 8.47 -11.98 -15.09
CA LYS A 112 9.62 -11.62 -15.95
C LYS A 112 10.86 -11.19 -15.16
N LEU A 113 10.70 -10.80 -13.89
CA LEU A 113 11.77 -10.20 -13.08
C LEU A 113 12.19 -11.08 -11.91
N LEU A 114 11.30 -11.91 -11.40
CA LEU A 114 11.51 -12.73 -10.22
C LEU A 114 11.47 -14.22 -10.59
N PRO A 115 12.24 -15.07 -9.90
CA PRO A 115 12.09 -16.51 -10.02
C PRO A 115 10.64 -16.90 -9.69
N GLU A 116 9.98 -17.60 -10.62
CA GLU A 116 8.54 -17.91 -10.52
C GLU A 116 8.23 -18.72 -9.25
N ASP A 117 9.00 -19.77 -8.96
CA ASP A 117 8.79 -20.63 -7.79
C ASP A 117 8.87 -19.86 -6.46
N ASP A 118 9.89 -19.01 -6.29
CA ASP A 118 10.10 -18.25 -5.07
C ASP A 118 9.01 -17.17 -4.89
N TRP A 119 8.61 -16.49 -5.96
CA TRP A 119 7.62 -15.42 -5.90
C TRP A 119 6.17 -15.93 -5.79
N ALA A 120 5.87 -17.08 -6.40
CA ALA A 120 4.61 -17.78 -6.22
C ALA A 120 4.42 -18.17 -4.75
N ALA A 121 5.43 -18.80 -4.13
CA ALA A 121 5.40 -19.19 -2.73
C ALA A 121 5.18 -17.98 -1.79
N VAL A 122 5.82 -16.84 -2.06
CA VAL A 122 5.59 -15.59 -1.29
C VAL A 122 4.14 -15.12 -1.42
N THR A 123 3.58 -15.19 -2.62
CA THR A 123 2.20 -14.75 -2.90
C THR A 123 1.18 -15.67 -2.22
N ASP A 124 1.42 -16.98 -2.25
CA ASP A 124 0.55 -17.97 -1.61
C ASP A 124 0.53 -17.79 -0.09
N TRP A 125 1.69 -17.63 0.53
CA TRP A 125 1.78 -17.34 1.96
C TRP A 125 1.11 -16.02 2.32
N TYR A 126 1.28 -14.97 1.50
CA TYR A 126 0.59 -13.71 1.71
C TYR A 126 -0.93 -13.90 1.70
N ASN A 127 -1.45 -14.62 0.71
CA ASN A 127 -2.89 -14.91 0.62
C ASN A 127 -3.39 -15.67 1.84
N TYR A 128 -2.66 -16.72 2.26
CA TYR A 128 -3.00 -17.51 3.42
C TYR A 128 -3.02 -16.66 4.71
N ILE A 129 -1.97 -15.85 4.97
CA ILE A 129 -1.86 -15.01 6.18
C ILE A 129 -2.84 -13.82 6.16
N ARG A 130 -3.20 -13.32 4.97
CA ARG A 130 -4.09 -12.15 4.85
C ARG A 130 -5.56 -12.52 4.82
N TYR A 131 -5.92 -13.60 4.15
CA TYR A 131 -7.30 -13.98 3.84
C TYR A 131 -7.70 -15.36 4.37
N GLY A 132 -6.74 -16.22 4.73
CA GLY A 132 -7.00 -17.57 5.22
C GLY A 132 -7.25 -17.69 6.73
N ASP A 133 -7.02 -16.62 7.50
CA ASP A 133 -7.18 -16.55 8.96
C ASP A 133 -6.57 -17.75 9.70
N PRO A 134 -5.25 -17.95 9.61
CA PRO A 134 -4.62 -19.12 10.18
C PRO A 134 -4.66 -19.09 11.72
N GLU A 135 -4.92 -20.24 12.34
CA GLU A 135 -4.93 -20.37 13.81
C GLU A 135 -3.60 -19.93 14.46
N SER A 136 -2.49 -20.07 13.73
CA SER A 136 -1.18 -19.59 14.15
C SER A 136 -0.35 -19.12 12.96
N PHE A 137 0.56 -18.18 13.21
CA PHE A 137 1.44 -17.64 12.19
C PHE A 137 2.40 -18.74 11.65
N PRO A 138 2.38 -19.03 10.34
CA PRO A 138 3.29 -20.03 9.74
C PRO A 138 4.71 -19.47 9.67
N ARG A 139 5.57 -19.87 10.61
CA ARG A 139 6.94 -19.32 10.73
C ARG A 139 7.82 -19.64 9.52
N GLU A 140 7.55 -20.76 8.86
CA GLU A 140 8.19 -21.21 7.62
C GLU A 140 7.95 -20.24 6.43
N SER A 141 6.94 -19.38 6.52
CA SER A 141 6.67 -18.38 5.49
C SER A 141 7.76 -17.29 5.42
N LEU A 142 8.32 -16.88 6.56
CA LEU A 142 9.26 -15.75 6.64
C LEU A 142 10.56 -15.99 5.87
N PRO A 143 11.25 -17.14 6.01
CA PRO A 143 12.46 -17.41 5.25
C PRO A 143 12.28 -17.29 3.73
N VAL A 144 11.11 -17.67 3.21
CA VAL A 144 10.78 -17.55 1.77
C VAL A 144 10.71 -16.08 1.36
N LEU A 145 10.00 -15.26 2.14
CA LEU A 145 9.91 -13.81 1.92
C LEU A 145 11.27 -13.12 2.06
N GLU A 146 12.06 -13.48 3.07
CA GLU A 146 13.40 -12.92 3.29
C GLU A 146 14.36 -13.28 2.15
N LYS A 147 14.28 -14.50 1.62
CA LYS A 147 15.03 -14.92 0.43
C LYS A 147 14.67 -14.05 -0.77
N ALA A 148 13.37 -13.84 -1.03
CA ALA A 148 12.90 -13.00 -2.13
C ALA A 148 13.36 -11.54 -1.97
N LEU A 149 13.22 -10.96 -0.77
CA LEU A 149 13.71 -9.60 -0.49
C LEU A 149 15.23 -9.50 -0.60
N GLY A 150 15.97 -10.55 -0.21
CA GLY A 150 17.41 -10.65 -0.40
C GLY A 150 17.81 -10.67 -1.87
N PHE A 151 17.04 -11.36 -2.73
CA PHE A 151 17.21 -11.29 -4.18
C PHE A 151 16.97 -9.87 -4.70
N MET A 152 15.90 -9.20 -4.27
CA MET A 152 15.58 -7.83 -4.66
C MET A 152 16.65 -6.81 -4.20
N GLU A 153 17.25 -7.03 -3.03
CA GLU A 153 18.35 -6.20 -2.51
C GLU A 153 19.64 -6.36 -3.33
N LYS A 154 19.95 -7.60 -3.75
CA LYS A 154 21.14 -7.95 -4.55
C LYS A 154 20.98 -7.68 -6.04
N GLY A 155 19.74 -7.75 -6.54
CA GLY A 155 19.35 -7.53 -7.93
C GLY A 155 19.66 -6.10 -8.34
N LYS A 156 20.91 -5.91 -8.82
CA LYS A 156 21.47 -4.63 -9.23
C LYS A 156 20.46 -3.80 -10.02
N ALA A 157 20.51 -2.51 -9.75
CA ALA A 157 19.97 -1.45 -10.57
C ALA A 157 20.60 -1.49 -11.98
N ASN A 158 20.16 -2.43 -12.83
CA ASN A 158 20.24 -2.25 -14.27
C ASN A 158 19.06 -1.34 -14.63
N GLY A 159 19.27 -0.05 -14.43
CA GLY A 159 18.36 1.03 -14.76
C GLY A 159 19.21 2.24 -15.08
#